data_AF-A0A0J9B894-F1
#
_entry.id   AF-A0A0J9B894-F1
#
_cell.length_a   1.000
_cell.length_b   1.000
_cell.length_c   1.000
_cell.angle_alpha   90.00
_cell.angle_beta   90.00
_cell.angle_gamma   90.00
#
_symmetry.space_group_name_H-M   'P 1'
#
loop_
_entity.id
_entity.type
_entity.pdbx_description
1 polymer ?
#
loop_
_entity_poly.entity_id
_entity_poly.type
_entity_poly.pdbx_seq_one_letter_code
_entity_poly.pdbx_strand_id
1 'polypeptide(L)'
;MPYNPVIPVVCMDEKPYQILGEVRDSWAMRPGDDKKVDSEYTRNGTCSIFAFIEPLGGMHHVSVRERRTAKDWAEEMKYLSDVMYPDAEKIILVMDNLNIHNPASLYKAFPPEEARRIIKRFEIHYTPKHGSWLDIAEIELNVMTRQCLSRRIASIEHLQKELSAWEKERNSSQVSVNWQFKTNNARTKLVSLYPDL
;
A
#
# COMPACT_ATOMS: atom_id res chain seq x y z
N MET A 1 -10.91 11.93 -12.61
CA MET A 1 -11.95 12.71 -11.92
C MET A 1 -11.29 13.93 -11.29
N PRO A 2 -11.98 15.07 -11.11
CA PRO A 2 -11.45 16.16 -10.29
C PRO A 2 -11.28 15.70 -8.84
N TYR A 3 -10.39 16.35 -8.10
CA TYR A 3 -10.20 16.07 -6.67
C TYR A 3 -11.49 16.39 -5.88
N ASN A 4 -11.90 15.48 -5.00
CA ASN A 4 -13.04 15.67 -4.11
C ASN A 4 -12.70 15.10 -2.71
N PRO A 5 -12.47 15.92 -1.68
CA PRO A 5 -12.11 15.44 -0.35
C PRO A 5 -13.27 14.74 0.38
N VAL A 6 -14.53 14.94 -0.04
CA VAL A 6 -15.70 14.27 0.55
C VAL A 6 -15.85 12.84 -0.01
N ILE A 7 -15.35 12.61 -1.22
CA ILE A 7 -15.32 11.31 -1.90
C ILE A 7 -13.90 11.02 -2.38
N PRO A 8 -12.96 10.73 -1.47
CA PRO A 8 -11.56 10.52 -1.82
C PRO A 8 -11.40 9.27 -2.69
N VAL A 9 -10.43 9.32 -3.59
CA VAL A 9 -9.98 8.17 -4.40
C VAL A 9 -8.70 7.64 -3.79
N VAL A 10 -8.74 6.42 -3.27
CA VAL A 10 -7.63 5.76 -2.60
C VAL A 10 -7.23 4.52 -3.41
N CYS A 11 -5.97 4.41 -3.76
CA CYS A 11 -5.35 3.22 -4.33
C CYS A 11 -4.77 2.36 -3.22
N MET A 12 -4.94 1.05 -3.30
CA MET A 12 -4.39 0.11 -2.33
C MET A 12 -3.68 -1.06 -3.02
N ASP A 13 -2.49 -1.35 -2.54
CA ASP A 13 -1.72 -2.54 -2.89
C ASP A 13 -0.90 -2.99 -1.68
N GLU A 14 -0.38 -4.20 -1.74
CA GLU A 14 0.49 -4.73 -0.70
C GLU A 14 1.66 -5.55 -1.23
N LYS A 15 2.78 -5.47 -0.52
CA LYS A 15 4.00 -6.20 -0.89
C LYS A 15 4.50 -7.10 0.24
N PRO A 16 4.97 -8.32 -0.08
CA PRO A 16 5.77 -9.07 0.87
C PRO A 16 7.12 -8.38 1.08
N TYR A 17 7.64 -8.46 2.31
CA TYR A 17 8.96 -7.97 2.66
C TYR A 17 9.70 -8.99 3.54
N GLN A 18 11.00 -9.14 3.31
CA GLN A 18 11.85 -10.03 4.08
C GLN A 18 12.52 -9.26 5.21
N ILE A 19 12.41 -9.78 6.43
CA ILE A 19 13.10 -9.23 7.59
C ILE A 19 14.49 -9.86 7.62
N LEU A 20 15.52 -9.04 7.41
CA LEU A 20 16.90 -9.46 7.26
C LEU A 20 17.77 -8.76 8.31
N GLY A 21 18.45 -9.54 9.14
CA GLY A 21 19.47 -9.06 10.06
C GLY A 21 20.88 -9.25 9.51
N GLU A 22 21.85 -8.69 10.22
CA GLU A 22 23.27 -8.89 9.94
C GLU A 22 23.78 -10.15 10.66
N VAL A 23 24.68 -10.92 10.04
CA VAL A 23 25.41 -12.00 10.73
C VAL A 23 26.60 -11.43 11.51
N ARG A 24 27.25 -10.40 10.94
CA ARG A 24 28.42 -9.76 11.51
C ARG A 24 28.24 -8.25 11.48
N ASP A 25 28.69 -7.60 12.55
CA ASP A 25 28.70 -6.14 12.59
C ASP A 25 29.67 -5.59 11.54
N SER A 26 29.19 -4.60 10.79
CA SER A 26 30.04 -3.82 9.89
C SER A 26 31.13 -3.10 10.67
N TRP A 27 32.34 -3.03 10.13
CA TRP A 27 33.41 -2.26 10.74
C TRP A 27 33.07 -0.77 10.77
N ALA A 28 33.66 -0.04 11.72
CA ALA A 28 33.50 1.41 11.79
C ALA A 28 33.95 2.04 10.46
N MET A 29 33.09 2.90 9.91
CA MET A 29 33.35 3.62 8.67
C MET A 29 34.44 4.66 8.92
N ARG A 30 35.39 4.78 7.98
CA ARG A 30 36.36 5.88 7.95
C ARG A 30 35.81 7.04 7.12
N PRO A 31 36.19 8.30 7.42
CA PRO A 31 35.82 9.42 6.57
C PRO A 31 36.25 9.18 5.11
N GLY A 32 35.30 9.25 4.17
CA GLY A 32 35.54 9.05 2.73
C GLY A 32 35.38 7.61 2.22
N ASP A 33 35.16 6.63 3.10
CA ASP A 33 34.90 5.23 2.71
C ASP A 33 33.40 4.92 2.75
N ASP A 34 32.94 4.06 1.82
CA ASP A 34 31.60 3.48 1.89
C ASP A 34 31.49 2.44 3.04
N LYS A 35 30.28 2.33 3.61
CA LYS A 35 29.99 1.28 4.60
C LYS A 35 30.16 -0.11 3.98
N LYS A 36 31.06 -0.93 4.53
CA LYS A 36 31.18 -2.33 4.16
C LYS A 36 30.20 -3.17 4.97
N VAL A 37 29.28 -3.83 4.28
CA VAL A 37 28.29 -4.74 4.86
C VAL A 37 28.62 -6.16 4.42
N ASP A 38 28.56 -7.12 5.34
CA ASP A 38 28.83 -8.53 5.02
C ASP A 38 27.77 -9.05 4.03
N SER A 39 28.18 -9.89 3.08
CA SER A 39 27.23 -10.55 2.18
C SER A 39 26.31 -11.52 2.93
N GLU A 40 26.77 -12.13 4.03
CA GLU A 40 25.97 -13.02 4.86
C GLU A 40 24.90 -12.25 5.65
N TYR A 41 23.69 -12.81 5.77
CA TYR A 41 22.57 -12.22 6.50
C TYR A 41 21.79 -13.28 7.28
N THR A 42 21.12 -12.86 8.34
CA THR A 42 20.16 -13.69 9.09
C THR A 42 18.75 -13.45 8.57
N ARG A 43 17.99 -14.52 8.31
CA ARG A 43 16.61 -14.41 7.85
C ARG A 43 15.65 -14.52 9.04
N ASN A 44 15.01 -13.41 9.38
CA ASN A 44 14.13 -13.30 10.56
C ASN A 44 12.64 -13.41 10.20
N GLY A 45 12.35 -14.06 9.07
CA GLY A 45 10.99 -14.25 8.56
C GLY A 45 10.59 -13.23 7.49
N THR A 46 9.28 -13.06 7.33
CA THR A 46 8.65 -12.20 6.32
C THR A 46 7.43 -11.52 6.90
N CYS A 47 7.10 -10.34 6.39
CA CYS A 47 5.87 -9.62 6.71
C CYS A 47 5.20 -9.13 5.41
N SER A 48 4.01 -8.54 5.53
CA SER A 48 3.30 -7.85 4.46
C SER A 48 3.24 -6.36 4.79
N ILE A 49 3.55 -5.52 3.81
CA ILE A 49 3.38 -4.07 3.92
C ILE A 49 2.18 -3.70 3.05
N PHE A 50 1.12 -3.15 3.67
CA PHE A 50 0.00 -2.56 2.95
C PHE A 50 0.27 -1.08 2.73
N ALA A 51 -0.13 -0.56 1.56
CA ALA A 51 -0.03 0.84 1.24
C ALA A 51 -1.38 1.36 0.72
N PHE A 52 -1.77 2.53 1.22
CA PHE A 52 -2.97 3.25 0.84
C PHE A 52 -2.59 4.66 0.42
N ILE A 53 -2.84 5.00 -0.83
CA ILE A 53 -2.40 6.27 -1.43
C ILE A 53 -3.61 6.99 -1.97
N GLU A 54 -3.82 8.23 -1.56
CA GLU A 54 -4.76 9.16 -2.19
C GLU A 54 -4.02 10.00 -3.23
N PRO A 55 -4.08 9.66 -4.53
CA PRO A 55 -3.17 10.25 -5.52
C PRO A 55 -3.32 11.77 -5.63
N LEU A 56 -4.55 12.28 -5.54
CA LEU A 56 -4.83 13.71 -5.72
C LEU A 56 -4.79 14.51 -4.42
N GLY A 57 -5.08 13.89 -3.27
CA GLY A 57 -5.00 14.53 -1.96
C GLY A 57 -3.61 14.48 -1.32
N GLY A 58 -2.73 13.62 -1.84
CA GLY A 58 -1.35 13.48 -1.38
C GLY A 58 -1.20 12.70 -0.06
N MET A 59 -2.29 12.10 0.43
CA MET A 59 -2.26 11.31 1.66
C MET A 59 -1.73 9.89 1.40
N HIS A 60 -0.82 9.45 2.26
CA HIS A 60 -0.22 8.13 2.26
C HIS A 60 -0.45 7.49 3.62
N HIS A 61 -0.76 6.20 3.62
CA HIS A 61 -0.76 5.39 4.82
C HIS A 61 -0.08 4.05 4.51
N VAL A 62 0.85 3.64 5.35
CA VAL A 62 1.51 2.35 5.24
C VAL A 62 1.45 1.59 6.55
N SER A 63 1.14 0.31 6.47
CA SER A 63 1.02 -0.55 7.65
C SER A 63 1.76 -1.86 7.44
N VAL A 64 2.33 -2.39 8.54
CA VAL A 64 3.06 -3.66 8.53
C VAL A 64 2.26 -4.69 9.29
N ARG A 65 1.99 -5.82 8.63
CA ARG A 65 1.33 -6.98 9.21
C ARG A 65 2.24 -8.19 9.11
N GLU A 66 2.23 -9.06 10.10
CA GLU A 66 2.99 -10.32 10.04
C GLU A 66 2.52 -11.22 8.89
N ARG A 67 1.25 -11.12 8.52
CA ARG A 67 0.61 -11.94 7.48
C ARG A 67 -0.26 -11.07 6.57
N ARG A 68 -0.64 -11.67 5.44
CA ARG A 68 -1.59 -11.12 4.48
C ARG A 68 -2.84 -11.99 4.45
N THR A 69 -3.67 -11.90 5.48
CA THR A 69 -4.91 -12.65 5.58
C THR A 69 -6.13 -11.76 5.30
N ALA A 70 -7.28 -12.41 5.04
CA ALA A 70 -8.56 -11.72 4.95
C ALA A 70 -8.90 -10.89 6.20
N LYS A 71 -8.43 -11.32 7.39
CA LYS A 71 -8.63 -10.57 8.62
C LYS A 71 -7.76 -9.32 8.66
N ASP A 72 -6.49 -9.45 8.28
CA ASP A 72 -5.57 -8.31 8.21
C ASP A 72 -6.11 -7.25 7.25
N TRP A 73 -6.51 -7.66 6.04
CA TRP A 73 -7.12 -6.75 5.06
C TRP A 73 -8.40 -6.08 5.59
N ALA A 74 -9.28 -6.83 6.26
CA ALA A 74 -10.49 -6.27 6.84
C ALA A 74 -10.21 -5.23 7.93
N GLU A 75 -9.19 -5.44 8.76
CA GLU A 75 -8.73 -4.48 9.77
C GLU A 75 -8.19 -3.19 9.13
N GLU A 76 -7.41 -3.31 8.05
CA GLU A 76 -6.96 -2.14 7.27
C GLU A 76 -8.12 -1.37 6.66
N MET A 77 -9.14 -2.07 6.15
CA MET A 77 -10.32 -1.43 5.58
C MET A 77 -11.15 -0.68 6.62
N LYS A 78 -11.25 -1.24 7.83
CA LYS A 78 -11.86 -0.54 8.96
C LYS A 78 -11.05 0.69 9.36
N TYR A 79 -9.72 0.59 9.39
CA TYR A 79 -8.85 1.73 9.69
C TYR A 79 -9.02 2.85 8.66
N LEU A 80 -9.04 2.50 7.37
CA LEU A 80 -9.26 3.45 6.28
C LEU A 80 -10.59 4.20 6.44
N SER A 81 -11.67 3.49 6.79
CA SER A 81 -12.99 4.11 6.92
C SER A 81 -13.21 4.91 8.21
N ASP A 82 -12.61 4.46 9.32
CA ASP A 82 -12.93 4.99 10.65
C ASP A 82 -11.88 5.98 11.17
N VAL A 83 -10.64 5.89 10.69
CA VAL A 83 -9.50 6.68 11.20
C VAL A 83 -8.97 7.63 10.13
N MET A 84 -8.72 7.12 8.93
CA MET A 84 -8.12 7.94 7.87
C MET A 84 -9.16 8.88 7.23
N TYR A 85 -10.37 8.38 6.98
CA TYR A 85 -11.46 9.15 6.37
C TYR A 85 -12.79 8.99 7.14
N PRO A 86 -12.84 9.38 8.43
CA PRO A 86 -14.06 9.28 9.24
C PRO A 86 -15.21 10.10 8.65
N ASP A 87 -14.91 11.27 8.10
CA ASP A 87 -15.91 12.24 7.64
C ASP A 87 -16.22 12.16 6.14
N ALA A 88 -15.52 11.32 5.37
CA ALA A 88 -15.86 11.10 3.97
C ALA A 88 -17.27 10.53 3.85
N GLU A 89 -18.02 10.85 2.80
CA GLU A 89 -19.33 10.20 2.58
C GLU A 89 -19.14 8.78 2.03
N LYS A 90 -18.14 8.64 1.15
CA LYS A 90 -17.81 7.43 0.42
C LYS A 90 -16.33 7.44 0.06
N ILE A 91 -15.66 6.31 0.03
CA ILE A 91 -14.27 6.17 -0.37
C ILE A 91 -14.23 5.33 -1.64
N ILE A 92 -13.74 5.89 -2.74
CA ILE A 92 -13.52 5.16 -3.99
C ILE A 92 -12.19 4.41 -3.82
N LEU A 93 -12.26 3.09 -3.67
CA LEU A 93 -11.10 2.25 -3.46
C LEU A 93 -10.71 1.55 -4.77
N VAL A 94 -9.51 1.83 -5.26
CA VAL A 94 -8.90 1.14 -6.40
C VAL A 94 -7.90 0.11 -5.88
N MET A 95 -8.01 -1.14 -6.30
CA MET A 95 -7.09 -2.22 -5.88
C MET A 95 -7.09 -3.38 -6.89
N ASP A 96 -6.18 -4.33 -6.72
CA ASP A 96 -6.14 -5.55 -7.53
C ASP A 96 -7.27 -6.56 -7.17
N ASN A 97 -7.31 -7.68 -7.91
CA ASN A 97 -8.31 -8.74 -7.73
C ASN A 97 -7.83 -9.90 -6.83
N LEU A 98 -7.03 -9.64 -5.79
CA LEU A 98 -6.60 -10.70 -4.87
C LEU A 98 -7.80 -11.38 -4.19
N ASN A 99 -7.69 -12.66 -3.88
CA ASN A 99 -8.78 -13.46 -3.30
C ASN A 99 -9.27 -12.97 -1.92
N ILE A 100 -8.51 -12.10 -1.24
CA ILE A 100 -8.93 -11.46 0.02
C ILE A 100 -9.55 -10.08 -0.18
N HIS A 101 -9.46 -9.49 -1.39
CA HIS A 101 -10.00 -8.17 -1.73
C HIS A 101 -11.47 -8.26 -2.08
N ASN A 102 -12.30 -8.68 -1.12
CA ASN A 102 -13.73 -8.78 -1.33
C ASN A 102 -14.52 -8.62 -0.04
N PRO A 103 -15.82 -8.31 -0.13
CA PRO A 103 -16.66 -8.10 1.04
C PRO A 103 -16.70 -9.28 2.02
N ALA A 104 -16.56 -10.53 1.56
CA ALA A 104 -16.60 -11.69 2.45
C ALA A 104 -15.45 -11.69 3.46
N SER A 105 -14.32 -11.06 3.15
CA SER A 105 -13.22 -10.86 4.11
C SER A 105 -13.64 -10.02 5.31
N LEU A 106 -14.49 -8.99 5.11
CA LEU A 106 -15.05 -8.20 6.21
C LEU A 106 -15.97 -9.04 7.10
N TYR A 107 -16.83 -9.87 6.50
CA TYR A 107 -17.72 -10.77 7.23
C TYR A 107 -16.97 -11.90 7.95
N LYS A 108 -15.76 -12.24 7.51
CA LYS A 108 -14.89 -13.18 8.21
C LYS A 108 -14.23 -12.55 9.44
N ALA A 109 -14.02 -11.24 9.44
CA ALA A 109 -13.32 -10.53 10.51
C ALA A 109 -14.25 -9.90 11.56
N PHE A 110 -15.44 -9.45 11.14
CA PHE A 110 -16.34 -8.65 11.97
C PHE A 110 -17.77 -9.22 12.01
N PRO A 111 -18.56 -8.89 13.05
CA PRO A 111 -19.98 -9.17 13.07
C PRO A 111 -20.70 -8.61 11.82
N PRO A 112 -21.80 -9.24 11.35
CA PRO A 112 -22.45 -8.85 10.09
C PRO A 112 -22.87 -7.39 10.00
N GLU A 113 -23.31 -6.78 11.11
CA GLU A 113 -23.69 -5.37 11.15
C GLU A 113 -22.50 -4.45 10.90
N GLU A 114 -21.36 -4.74 11.54
CA GLU A 114 -20.13 -3.98 11.41
C GLU A 114 -19.50 -4.15 10.03
N ALA A 115 -19.43 -5.39 9.52
CA ALA A 115 -18.97 -5.67 8.16
C ALA A 115 -19.81 -4.91 7.11
N ARG A 116 -21.15 -4.86 7.30
CA ARG A 116 -22.07 -4.11 6.43
C ARG A 116 -21.87 -2.59 6.55
N ARG A 117 -21.59 -2.07 7.75
CA ARG A 117 -21.26 -0.66 7.96
C ARG A 117 -19.99 -0.28 7.19
N ILE A 118 -18.92 -1.07 7.35
CA ILE A 118 -17.62 -0.81 6.71
C ILE A 118 -17.75 -0.88 5.19
N ILE A 119 -18.31 -1.96 4.61
CA ILE A 119 -18.37 -2.08 3.14
C ILE A 119 -19.21 -0.98 2.49
N LYS A 120 -20.23 -0.46 3.18
CA LYS A 120 -21.03 0.67 2.68
C LYS A 120 -20.23 1.95 2.53
N ARG A 121 -19.09 2.10 3.23
CA ARG A 121 -18.17 3.23 3.09
C ARG A 121 -17.40 3.18 1.77
N PHE A 122 -17.31 2.02 1.11
CA PHE A 122 -16.44 1.83 -0.05
C PHE A 122 -17.21 1.67 -1.36
N GLU A 123 -16.70 2.30 -2.41
CA GLU A 123 -17.00 2.00 -3.81
C GLU A 123 -15.74 1.37 -4.40
N ILE A 124 -15.78 0.07 -4.68
CA ILE A 124 -14.58 -0.69 -5.06
C ILE A 124 -14.48 -0.77 -6.58
N HIS A 125 -13.33 -0.36 -7.11
CA HIS A 125 -12.93 -0.51 -8.51
C HIS A 125 -11.72 -1.43 -8.58
N TYR A 126 -11.89 -2.57 -9.25
CA TYR A 126 -10.79 -3.50 -9.44
C TYR A 126 -9.97 -3.13 -10.69
N THR A 127 -8.64 -3.19 -10.58
CA THR A 127 -7.79 -3.13 -11.77
C THR A 127 -8.00 -4.37 -12.66
N PRO A 128 -7.88 -4.25 -13.99
CA PRO A 128 -7.96 -5.41 -14.87
C PRO A 128 -6.93 -6.47 -14.48
N LYS A 129 -7.22 -7.75 -14.78
CA LYS A 129 -6.22 -8.82 -14.60
C LYS A 129 -4.95 -8.49 -15.37
N HIS A 130 -3.80 -8.64 -14.72
CA HIS A 130 -2.47 -8.23 -15.24
C HIS A 130 -2.32 -6.71 -15.51
N GLY A 131 -3.23 -5.90 -14.97
CA GLY A 131 -3.25 -4.44 -15.09
C GLY A 131 -2.67 -3.72 -13.88
N SER A 132 -1.83 -4.38 -13.07
CA SER A 132 -1.29 -3.81 -11.83
C SER A 132 -0.49 -2.51 -12.06
N TRP A 133 0.14 -2.37 -13.24
CA TRP A 133 0.81 -1.14 -13.68
C TRP A 133 -0.07 0.12 -13.71
N LEU A 134 -1.40 -0.04 -13.65
CA LEU A 134 -2.35 1.07 -13.55
C LEU A 134 -2.58 1.52 -12.09
N ASP A 135 -2.25 0.69 -11.11
CA ASP A 135 -2.42 0.96 -9.70
C ASP A 135 -1.33 1.91 -9.19
N ILE A 136 -1.74 3.05 -8.65
CA ILE A 136 -0.82 4.04 -8.09
C ILE A 136 -0.15 3.52 -6.80
N ALA A 137 -0.83 2.65 -6.05
CA ALA A 137 -0.23 2.07 -4.84
C ALA A 137 0.99 1.20 -5.19
N GLU A 138 0.97 0.44 -6.30
CA GLU A 138 2.14 -0.32 -6.75
C GLU A 138 3.34 0.60 -7.07
N ILE A 139 3.08 1.76 -7.70
CA ILE A 139 4.11 2.75 -8.01
C ILE A 139 4.73 3.31 -6.73
N GLU A 140 3.89 3.68 -5.76
CA GLU A 140 4.37 4.23 -4.49
C GLU A 140 5.08 3.18 -3.63
N LEU A 141 4.66 1.92 -3.66
CA LEU A 141 5.40 0.82 -3.05
C LEU A 141 6.82 0.71 -3.62
N ASN A 142 7.00 0.93 -4.92
CA ASN A 142 8.33 0.98 -5.54
C ASN A 142 9.15 2.20 -5.09
N VAL A 143 8.54 3.37 -4.94
CA VAL A 143 9.19 4.59 -4.42
C VAL A 143 9.65 4.36 -2.98
N MET A 144 8.75 3.91 -2.11
CA MET A 144 9.04 3.53 -0.72
C MET A 144 10.15 2.49 -0.64
N THR A 145 10.18 1.52 -1.56
CA THR A 145 11.23 0.50 -1.58
C THR A 145 12.61 1.11 -1.81
N ARG A 146 12.72 2.07 -2.75
CA ARG A 146 13.99 2.73 -3.06
C ARG A 146 14.41 3.70 -1.95
N GLN A 147 13.46 4.44 -1.39
CA GLN A 147 13.72 5.50 -0.41
C GLN A 147 13.94 4.97 1.01
N CYS A 148 13.18 3.95 1.42
CA CYS A 148 13.14 3.49 2.81
C CYS A 148 13.68 2.07 3.01
N LEU A 149 13.39 1.15 2.07
CA LEU A 149 13.60 -0.29 2.26
C LEU A 149 14.84 -0.85 1.55
N SER A 150 15.66 0.00 0.93
CA SER A 150 16.89 -0.36 0.20
C SER A 150 18.06 -0.70 1.14
N ARG A 151 17.76 -1.37 2.26
CA ARG A 151 18.69 -1.80 3.32
C ARG A 151 18.11 -3.00 4.09
N ARG A 152 18.97 -3.66 4.87
CA ARG A 152 18.56 -4.72 5.80
C ARG A 152 17.86 -4.13 7.02
N ILE A 153 16.71 -4.69 7.40
CA ILE A 153 15.94 -4.32 8.57
C ILE A 153 15.63 -5.60 9.36
N ALA A 154 16.14 -5.67 10.58
CA ALA A 154 16.25 -6.92 11.33
C ALA A 154 14.99 -7.29 12.14
N SER A 155 14.03 -6.37 12.29
CA SER A 155 12.79 -6.62 13.03
C SER A 155 11.59 -5.86 12.46
N ILE A 156 10.38 -6.32 12.79
CA ILE A 156 9.13 -5.69 12.38
C ILE A 156 8.96 -4.32 13.05
N GLU A 157 9.35 -4.19 14.31
CA GLU A 157 9.25 -2.94 15.07
C GLU A 157 10.13 -1.85 14.43
N HIS A 158 11.34 -2.22 14.01
CA HIS A 158 12.22 -1.28 13.30
C HIS A 158 11.62 -0.91 11.94
N LEU A 159 11.11 -1.89 11.19
CA LEU A 159 10.43 -1.62 9.91
C LEU A 159 9.25 -0.65 10.07
N GLN A 160 8.40 -0.86 11.07
CA GLN A 160 7.27 0.03 11.37
C GLN A 160 7.73 1.46 11.67
N LYS A 161 8.82 1.62 12.44
CA LYS A 161 9.38 2.94 12.76
C LYS A 161 9.88 3.67 11.52
N GLU A 162 10.60 2.98 10.64
CA GLU A 162 11.15 3.56 9.41
C GLU A 162 10.04 3.94 8.44
N LEU A 163 9.05 3.06 8.26
CA LEU A 163 7.88 3.34 7.43
C LEU A 163 7.02 4.48 7.98
N SER A 164 6.86 4.57 9.31
CA SER A 164 6.16 5.69 9.94
C SER A 164 6.88 7.02 9.72
N ALA A 165 8.21 7.02 9.71
CA ALA A 165 8.98 8.23 9.42
C ALA A 165 8.82 8.64 7.95
N TRP A 166 8.91 7.67 7.04
CA TRP A 166 8.68 7.89 5.61
C TRP A 166 7.27 8.40 5.31
N GLU A 167 6.24 7.80 5.90
CA GLU A 167 4.83 8.23 5.77
C GLU A 167 4.65 9.69 6.21
N LYS A 168 5.20 10.06 7.38
CA LYS A 168 5.13 11.44 7.90
C LYS A 168 5.77 12.44 6.96
N GLU A 169 6.94 12.12 6.39
CA GLU A 169 7.63 12.99 5.44
C GLU A 169 6.80 13.19 4.15
N ARG A 170 6.26 12.10 3.59
CA ARG A 170 5.40 12.11 2.39
C ARG A 170 4.15 12.94 2.60
N ASN A 171 3.46 12.74 3.73
CA ASN A 171 2.24 13.45 4.07
C ASN A 171 2.50 14.94 4.35
N SER A 172 3.61 15.27 5.03
CA SER A 172 3.98 16.68 5.28
C SER A 172 4.31 17.42 4.00
N SER A 173 4.86 16.72 3.00
CA SER A 173 5.18 17.28 1.69
C SER A 173 3.99 17.29 0.73
N GLN A 174 2.84 16.72 1.13
CA GLN A 174 1.64 16.54 0.32
C GLN A 174 1.95 16.03 -1.10
N VAL A 175 2.75 14.96 -1.17
CA VAL A 175 3.20 14.44 -2.47
C VAL A 175 2.00 13.88 -3.24
N SER A 176 1.47 14.65 -4.18
CA SER A 176 0.44 14.18 -5.10
C SER A 176 1.04 13.42 -6.26
N VAL A 177 0.27 12.48 -6.82
CA VAL A 177 0.62 11.72 -8.01
C VAL A 177 -0.18 12.24 -9.18
N ASN A 178 0.51 12.76 -10.19
CA ASN A 178 -0.11 13.17 -11.45
C ASN A 178 -0.48 11.93 -12.29
N TRP A 179 -1.70 11.45 -12.12
CA TRP A 179 -2.19 10.29 -12.86
C TRP A 179 -2.62 10.67 -14.28
N GLN A 180 -1.77 10.36 -15.27
CA GLN A 180 -1.96 10.78 -16.66
C GLN A 180 -2.72 9.78 -17.55
N PHE A 181 -3.02 8.57 -17.05
CA PHE A 181 -3.70 7.54 -17.84
C PHE A 181 -5.20 7.85 -17.96
N LYS A 182 -5.65 8.16 -19.17
CA LYS A 182 -7.04 8.56 -19.46
C LYS A 182 -7.84 7.42 -20.11
N THR A 183 -9.17 7.53 -20.07
CA THR A 183 -10.09 6.59 -20.72
C THR A 183 -9.76 6.33 -22.20
N ASN A 184 -9.37 7.35 -22.95
CA ASN A 184 -8.96 7.18 -24.36
C ASN A 184 -7.71 6.29 -24.50
N ASN A 185 -6.76 6.37 -23.56
CA ASN A 185 -5.60 5.49 -23.53
C ASN A 185 -6.02 4.06 -23.21
N ALA A 186 -6.98 3.88 -22.29
CA ALA A 186 -7.53 2.58 -21.92
C ALA A 186 -8.16 1.88 -23.13
N ARG A 187 -8.95 2.60 -23.93
CA ARG A 187 -9.58 2.07 -25.16
C ARG A 187 -8.58 1.52 -26.16
N THR A 188 -7.35 2.03 -26.20
CA THR A 188 -6.31 1.52 -27.11
C THR A 188 -5.49 0.40 -26.45
N LYS A 189 -5.11 0.58 -25.17
CA LYS A 189 -4.20 -0.33 -24.48
C LYS A 189 -4.89 -1.62 -24.00
N LEU A 190 -6.20 -1.61 -23.78
CA LEU A 190 -6.96 -2.73 -23.25
C LEU A 190 -7.89 -3.40 -24.29
N VAL A 191 -7.74 -3.09 -25.59
CA VAL A 191 -8.58 -3.66 -26.68
C VAL A 191 -8.67 -5.19 -26.59
N SER A 192 -7.54 -5.87 -26.36
CA SER A 192 -7.54 -7.34 -26.28
C SER A 192 -8.26 -7.90 -25.05
N LEU A 193 -8.41 -7.10 -23.99
CA LEU A 193 -9.09 -7.47 -22.75
C LEU A 193 -10.58 -7.11 -22.79
N TYR A 194 -10.93 -6.08 -23.58
CA TYR A 194 -12.29 -5.58 -23.75
C TYR A 194 -12.55 -5.25 -25.24
N PRO A 195 -12.71 -6.27 -26.10
CA PRO A 195 -12.80 -6.06 -27.55
C PRO A 195 -14.09 -5.38 -28.01
N ASP A 196 -15.15 -5.41 -27.18
CA ASP A 196 -16.50 -4.96 -27.52
C ASP A 196 -16.89 -3.59 -26.92
N LEU A 197 -15.91 -2.76 -26.53
CA LEU A 197 -16.09 -1.48 -25.82
C LEU A 197 -15.87 -0.23 -26.69
#